data_AF-A0A444RQR7-F1
#
_entry.id   AF-A0A444RQR7-F1
#
_cell.length_a   1.000
_cell.length_b   1.000
_cell.length_c   1.000
_cell.angle_alpha   90.00
_cell.angle_beta   90.00
_cell.angle_gamma   90.00
#
_symmetry.space_group_name_H-M   'P 1'
#
loop_
_entity.id
_entity.type
_entity.pdbx_description
1 polymer ?
#
loop_
_entity_poly.entity_id
_entity_poly.type
_entity_poly.pdbx_seq_one_letter_code
_entity_poly.pdbx_strand_id
1 'polypeptide(L)'
;MPIRPEIRELKRNSRKWNLYILALSMMQHTDQDEELSWYQITGIHGVPFVPWNGVEGVTDGASHGYCAHMSILFPTWHRPYLALYEQVLFHLVQLIASWFRDPIERAAYQAAASDFRIPYWDWAVTPDPGESAYIPEFRREALSVYGPNGEQLIANPLFSYQFRPLDPEVFGWGDVSNWGVS
;
A
#
# COMPACT_ATOMS: atom_id res chain seq x y z
N MET A 1 -18.00 1.12 13.62
CA MET A 1 -16.67 1.24 12.98
C MET A 1 -16.77 0.65 11.58
N PRO A 2 -16.21 1.30 10.54
CA PRO A 2 -16.12 0.72 9.19
C PRO A 2 -15.37 -0.62 9.18
N ILE A 3 -15.80 -1.55 8.34
CA ILE A 3 -15.20 -2.89 8.17
C ILE A 3 -14.19 -2.83 7.02
N ARG A 4 -13.08 -3.57 7.12
CA ARG A 4 -12.15 -3.78 6.00
C ARG A 4 -12.87 -4.60 4.92
N PRO A 5 -13.13 -4.06 3.72
CA PRO A 5 -13.86 -4.79 2.68
C PRO A 5 -12.95 -5.83 2.01
N GLU A 6 -13.55 -6.84 1.38
CA GLU A 6 -12.80 -7.66 0.43
C GLU A 6 -12.47 -6.81 -0.81
N ILE A 7 -11.29 -7.01 -1.43
CA ILE A 7 -10.79 -6.13 -2.50
C ILE A 7 -11.67 -6.10 -3.75
N ARG A 8 -12.35 -7.18 -4.12
CA ARG A 8 -13.32 -7.22 -5.23
C ARG A 8 -14.58 -6.44 -4.87
N GLU A 9 -15.00 -6.44 -3.60
CA GLU A 9 -16.10 -5.60 -3.13
C GLU A 9 -15.72 -4.12 -3.17
N LEU A 10 -14.51 -3.77 -2.71
CA LEU A 10 -13.99 -2.40 -2.81
C LEU A 10 -13.95 -1.94 -4.26
N LYS A 11 -13.50 -2.80 -5.17
CA LYS A 11 -13.43 -2.55 -6.62
C LYS A 11 -14.80 -2.26 -7.27
N ARG A 12 -15.88 -2.89 -6.79
CA ARG A 12 -17.25 -2.62 -7.29
C ARG A 12 -17.70 -1.19 -7.03
N ASN A 13 -17.09 -0.49 -6.06
CA ASN A 13 -17.29 0.94 -5.86
C ASN A 13 -16.17 1.73 -6.53
N SER A 14 -16.45 2.27 -7.73
CA SER A 14 -15.45 2.98 -8.54
C SER A 14 -14.76 4.13 -7.79
N ARG A 15 -15.49 4.90 -6.97
CA ARG A 15 -14.89 6.00 -6.21
C ARG A 15 -13.91 5.50 -5.15
N LYS A 16 -14.27 4.46 -4.40
CA LYS A 16 -13.38 3.86 -3.39
C LYS A 16 -12.17 3.20 -4.05
N TRP A 17 -12.37 2.51 -5.16
CA TRP A 17 -11.29 1.93 -5.95
C TRP A 17 -10.31 3.00 -6.44
N ASN A 18 -10.81 4.06 -7.08
CA ASN A 18 -9.99 5.16 -7.57
C ASN A 18 -9.19 5.81 -6.44
N LEU A 19 -9.84 6.13 -5.32
CA LEU A 19 -9.16 6.70 -4.15
C LEU A 19 -8.08 5.78 -3.60
N TYR A 20 -8.36 4.48 -3.49
CA TYR A 20 -7.38 3.49 -3.01
C TYR A 20 -6.15 3.44 -3.91
N ILE A 21 -6.35 3.32 -5.23
CA ILE A 21 -5.25 3.24 -6.19
C ILE A 21 -4.43 4.54 -6.22
N LEU A 22 -5.09 5.70 -6.22
CA LEU A 22 -4.40 6.99 -6.21
C LEU A 22 -3.62 7.22 -4.90
N ALA A 23 -4.20 6.89 -3.75
CA ALA A 23 -3.54 7.01 -2.45
C ALA A 23 -2.35 6.07 -2.31
N LEU A 24 -2.49 4.82 -2.78
CA LEU A 24 -1.41 3.85 -2.79
C LEU A 24 -0.27 4.28 -3.72
N SER A 25 -0.60 4.77 -4.91
CA SER A 25 0.37 5.33 -5.84
C SER A 25 1.11 6.52 -5.21
N MET A 26 0.39 7.43 -4.54
CA MET A 26 0.98 8.58 -3.85
C MET A 26 1.91 8.16 -2.70
N MET A 27 1.52 7.18 -1.90
CA MET A 27 2.35 6.64 -0.81
C MET A 27 3.65 6.04 -1.35
N GLN A 28 3.59 5.35 -2.50
CA GLN A 28 4.76 4.80 -3.19
C GLN A 28 5.62 5.87 -3.92
N HIS A 29 5.07 7.05 -4.18
CA HIS A 29 5.79 8.20 -4.76
C HIS A 29 6.34 9.17 -3.72
N THR A 30 5.95 9.01 -2.46
CA THR A 30 6.51 9.80 -1.36
C THR A 30 8.00 9.46 -1.24
N ASP A 31 8.83 10.49 -1.01
CA ASP A 31 10.28 10.34 -0.91
C ASP A 31 10.66 9.25 0.11
N GLN A 32 11.64 8.41 -0.23
CA GLN A 32 12.03 7.26 0.59
C GLN A 32 12.64 7.69 1.94
N ASP A 33 13.08 8.94 2.07
CA ASP A 33 13.60 9.49 3.33
C ASP A 33 12.47 9.93 4.28
N GLU A 34 11.23 10.07 3.79
CA GLU A 34 10.09 10.42 4.62
C GLU A 34 9.63 9.22 5.45
N GLU A 35 9.52 9.40 6.77
CA GLU A 35 9.21 8.33 7.74
C GLU A 35 7.93 7.55 7.43
N LEU A 36 6.93 8.20 6.82
CA LEU A 36 5.64 7.61 6.46
C LEU A 36 5.53 7.23 4.96
N SER A 37 6.64 7.23 4.23
CA SER A 37 6.69 6.72 2.87
C SER A 37 6.42 5.22 2.82
N TRP A 38 6.04 4.73 1.64
CA TRP A 38 5.98 3.29 1.39
C TRP A 38 7.28 2.58 1.78
N TYR A 39 8.42 3.16 1.40
CA TYR A 39 9.74 2.57 1.63
C TYR A 39 10.03 2.43 3.12
N GLN A 40 9.86 3.49 3.92
CA GLN A 40 10.12 3.43 5.36
C GLN A 40 9.17 2.48 6.07
N ILE A 41 7.87 2.53 5.77
CA ILE A 41 6.88 1.66 6.39
C ILE A 41 7.12 0.20 6.04
N THR A 42 7.34 -0.14 4.77
CA THR A 42 7.64 -1.53 4.39
C THR A 42 9.01 -1.99 4.90
N GLY A 43 9.96 -1.07 5.05
CA GLY A 43 11.26 -1.29 5.67
C GLY A 43 11.18 -1.70 7.14
N ILE A 44 10.16 -1.28 7.91
CA ILE A 44 9.94 -1.76 9.29
C ILE A 44 9.91 -3.29 9.34
N HIS A 45 9.34 -3.94 8.33
CA HIS A 45 9.24 -5.38 8.29
C HIS A 45 10.61 -6.07 8.20
N GLY A 46 11.63 -5.44 7.61
CA GLY A 46 12.86 -6.10 7.22
C GLY A 46 13.99 -5.14 6.88
N VAL A 47 14.65 -5.44 5.77
CA VAL A 47 15.69 -4.60 5.17
C VAL A 47 15.08 -3.21 4.88
N PRO A 48 15.75 -2.08 5.21
CA PRO A 48 17.20 -1.94 5.45
C PRO A 48 17.70 -2.13 6.89
N PHE A 49 16.88 -2.59 7.84
CA PHE A 49 17.28 -2.73 9.27
C PHE A 49 17.72 -1.41 9.92
N VAL A 50 17.06 -0.32 9.55
CA VAL A 50 17.30 1.01 10.13
C VAL A 50 16.28 1.33 11.22
N PRO A 51 16.61 2.25 12.14
CA PRO A 51 15.66 2.79 13.10
C PRO A 51 14.44 3.39 12.42
N TRP A 52 13.27 3.21 13.02
CA TRP A 52 12.03 3.86 12.58
C TRP A 52 11.40 4.61 13.75
N ASN A 53 11.01 5.87 13.54
CA ASN A 53 10.47 6.74 14.60
C ASN A 53 11.36 6.81 15.86
N GLY A 54 12.68 6.88 15.64
CA GLY A 54 13.69 6.99 16.70
C GLY A 54 13.85 5.75 17.59
N VAL A 55 13.22 4.62 17.25
CA VAL A 55 13.40 3.36 17.97
C VAL A 55 14.55 2.60 17.35
N GLU A 56 15.59 2.34 18.14
CA GLU A 56 16.75 1.57 17.72
C GLU A 56 16.51 0.06 17.87
N GLY A 57 17.21 -0.74 17.07
CA GLY A 57 17.31 -2.18 17.27
C GLY A 57 18.04 -2.52 18.57
N VAL A 58 17.72 -3.68 19.17
CA VAL A 58 18.53 -4.23 20.26
C VAL A 58 19.90 -4.68 19.75
N THR A 59 20.92 -4.73 20.61
CA THR A 59 22.31 -5.03 20.20
C THR A 59 22.43 -6.31 19.36
N ASP A 60 21.72 -7.37 19.71
CA ASP A 60 21.72 -8.65 18.97
C ASP A 60 20.72 -8.70 17.80
N GLY A 61 19.96 -7.63 17.59
CA GLY A 61 18.88 -7.50 16.61
C GLY A 61 19.19 -6.52 15.47
N ALA A 62 20.33 -5.83 15.49
CA ALA A 62 20.68 -4.78 14.53
C ALA A 62 20.74 -5.25 13.05
N SER A 63 20.83 -6.56 12.82
CA SER A 63 20.81 -7.17 11.47
C SER A 63 19.47 -7.79 11.09
N HIS A 64 18.37 -7.42 11.78
CA HIS A 64 17.05 -7.99 11.58
C HIS A 64 15.97 -6.89 11.50
N GLY A 65 14.87 -7.19 10.82
CA GLY A 65 13.70 -6.31 10.82
C GLY A 65 12.92 -6.40 12.13
N TYR A 66 11.96 -5.50 12.31
CA TYR A 66 11.12 -5.48 13.51
C TYR A 66 10.12 -6.64 13.56
N CYS A 67 9.88 -7.31 12.43
CA CYS A 67 8.81 -8.29 12.30
C CYS A 67 9.01 -9.52 13.21
N ALA A 68 7.98 -9.88 13.96
CA ALA A 68 7.97 -11.09 14.77
C ALA A 68 7.55 -12.30 13.93
N HIS A 69 8.50 -13.10 13.45
CA HIS A 69 8.25 -14.39 12.79
C HIS A 69 8.65 -15.55 13.70
N MET A 70 8.04 -16.72 13.48
CA MET A 70 8.26 -17.92 14.31
C MET A 70 8.06 -17.67 15.82
N SER A 71 7.15 -16.73 16.14
CA SER A 71 6.88 -16.26 17.49
C SER A 71 5.37 -16.21 17.72
N ILE A 72 4.94 -16.42 18.96
CA ILE A 72 3.53 -16.22 19.36
C ILE A 72 3.07 -14.77 19.13
N LEU A 73 4.00 -13.84 19.03
CA LEU A 73 3.73 -12.42 18.76
C LEU A 73 3.41 -12.15 17.30
N PHE A 74 3.56 -13.12 16.38
CA PHE A 74 3.32 -12.92 14.96
C PHE A 74 1.97 -12.25 14.65
N PRO A 75 0.82 -12.76 15.13
CA PRO A 75 -0.46 -12.10 14.83
C PRO A 75 -0.59 -10.74 15.49
N THR A 76 -0.10 -10.58 16.72
CA THR A 76 -0.23 -9.33 17.48
C THR A 76 0.69 -8.22 17.00
N TRP A 77 1.81 -8.56 16.35
CA TRP A 77 2.74 -7.60 15.76
C TRP A 77 2.27 -7.10 14.39
N HIS A 78 1.77 -8.00 13.54
CA HIS A 78 1.28 -7.61 12.20
C HIS A 78 0.00 -6.77 12.24
N ARG A 79 -0.80 -6.89 13.30
CA ARG A 79 -2.02 -6.08 13.49
C ARG A 79 -1.76 -4.56 13.56
N PRO A 80 -0.93 -4.04 14.48
CA PRO A 80 -0.58 -2.62 14.52
C PRO A 80 0.25 -2.19 13.31
N TYR A 81 1.07 -3.08 12.72
CA TYR A 81 1.76 -2.80 11.45
C TYR A 81 0.78 -2.46 10.32
N LEU A 82 -0.26 -3.28 10.13
CA LEU A 82 -1.33 -2.98 9.17
C LEU A 82 -2.18 -1.78 9.58
N ALA A 83 -2.30 -1.47 10.87
CA ALA A 83 -3.00 -0.26 11.33
C ALA A 83 -2.25 1.02 10.97
N LEU A 84 -0.91 1.03 11.10
CA LEU A 84 -0.04 2.13 10.64
C LEU A 84 -0.19 2.33 9.12
N TYR A 85 -0.07 1.25 8.36
CA TYR A 85 -0.24 1.28 6.90
C TYR A 85 -1.62 1.81 6.50
N GLU A 86 -2.70 1.35 7.15
CA GLU A 86 -4.06 1.85 6.93
C GLU A 86 -4.22 3.31 7.32
N GLN A 87 -3.58 3.78 8.40
CA GLN A 87 -3.67 5.16 8.87
C GLN A 87 -3.10 6.13 7.82
N VAL A 88 -1.95 5.82 7.23
CA VAL A 88 -1.33 6.66 6.20
C VAL A 88 -2.21 6.69 4.94
N LEU A 89 -2.65 5.53 4.45
CA LEU A 89 -3.54 5.47 3.29
C LEU A 89 -4.87 6.18 3.55
N PHE A 90 -5.44 6.06 4.74
CA PHE A 90 -6.67 6.77 5.11
C PHE A 90 -6.46 8.28 4.98
N HIS A 91 -5.35 8.82 5.48
CA HIS A 91 -5.04 10.25 5.34
C HIS A 91 -4.95 10.68 3.87
N LEU A 92 -4.20 9.92 3.05
CA LEU A 92 -4.03 10.21 1.63
C LEU A 92 -5.34 10.11 0.85
N VAL A 93 -6.20 9.14 1.17
CA VAL A 93 -7.54 9.00 0.58
C VAL A 93 -8.40 10.24 0.87
N GLN A 94 -8.43 10.74 2.12
CA GLN A 94 -9.15 11.98 2.46
C GLN A 94 -8.57 13.19 1.72
N LEU A 95 -7.24 13.29 1.66
CA LEU A 95 -6.53 14.38 1.02
C LEU A 95 -6.87 14.45 -0.48
N ILE A 96 -6.78 13.33 -1.19
CA ILE A 96 -7.08 13.24 -2.63
C ILE A 96 -8.56 13.56 -2.88
N ALA A 97 -9.47 13.05 -2.04
CA ALA A 97 -10.89 13.38 -2.13
C ALA A 97 -11.17 14.88 -2.01
N SER A 98 -10.33 15.64 -1.28
CA SER A 98 -10.45 17.09 -1.16
C SER A 98 -10.05 17.88 -2.40
N TRP A 99 -9.27 17.29 -3.30
CA TRP A 99 -8.71 17.97 -4.48
C TRP A 99 -9.66 18.07 -5.67
N PHE A 100 -10.78 17.35 -5.65
CA PHE A 100 -11.82 17.49 -6.67
C PHE A 100 -12.36 18.93 -6.71
N ARG A 101 -12.36 19.52 -7.90
CA ARG A 101 -12.72 20.94 -8.10
C ARG A 101 -14.23 21.14 -8.09
N ASP A 102 -14.96 20.26 -8.77
CA ASP A 102 -16.43 20.30 -8.78
C ASP A 102 -16.97 19.97 -7.38
N PRO A 103 -17.81 20.82 -6.76
CA PRO A 103 -18.29 20.61 -5.40
C PRO A 103 -19.15 19.36 -5.21
N ILE A 104 -19.94 18.97 -6.23
CA ILE A 104 -20.84 17.80 -6.15
C ILE A 104 -20.01 16.53 -6.20
N GLU A 105 -19.05 16.47 -7.12
CA GLU A 105 -18.10 15.38 -7.24
C GLU A 105 -17.22 15.25 -6.00
N ARG A 106 -16.67 16.37 -5.51
CA ARG A 106 -15.89 16.40 -4.28
C ARG A 106 -16.67 15.83 -3.11
N ALA A 107 -17.93 16.24 -2.92
CA ALA A 107 -18.77 15.70 -1.87
C ALA A 107 -18.98 14.18 -2.01
N ALA A 108 -19.16 13.67 -3.24
CA ALA A 108 -19.32 12.25 -3.49
C ALA A 108 -18.04 11.44 -3.20
N TYR A 109 -16.86 11.97 -3.53
CA TYR A 109 -15.57 11.35 -3.22
C TYR A 109 -15.23 11.44 -1.73
N GLN A 110 -15.53 12.56 -1.06
CA GLN A 110 -15.40 12.69 0.40
C GLN A 110 -16.31 11.71 1.15
N ALA A 111 -17.54 11.51 0.68
CA ALA A 111 -18.44 10.50 1.23
C ALA A 111 -17.85 9.08 1.07
N ALA A 112 -17.31 8.75 -0.11
CA ALA A 112 -16.65 7.45 -0.35
C ALA A 112 -15.35 7.27 0.45
N ALA A 113 -14.64 8.35 0.75
CA ALA A 113 -13.42 8.35 1.56
C ALA A 113 -13.72 8.16 3.05
N SER A 114 -14.85 8.70 3.55
CA SER A 114 -15.14 8.83 4.99
C SER A 114 -15.05 7.54 5.80
N ASP A 115 -15.38 6.40 5.18
CA ASP A 115 -15.36 5.08 5.78
C ASP A 115 -14.26 4.17 5.19
N PHE A 116 -13.28 4.73 4.50
CA PHE A 116 -12.20 3.98 3.87
C PHE A 116 -11.48 3.08 4.88
N ARG A 117 -11.18 1.85 4.44
CA ARG A 117 -10.37 0.85 5.12
C ARG A 117 -9.56 0.12 4.07
N ILE A 118 -8.35 -0.32 4.42
CA ILE A 118 -7.55 -1.12 3.48
C ILE A 118 -8.30 -2.42 3.18
N PRO A 119 -8.33 -2.85 1.91
CA PRO A 119 -9.02 -4.09 1.58
C PRO A 119 -8.19 -5.30 2.03
N TYR A 120 -8.86 -6.43 2.26
CA TYR A 120 -8.19 -7.73 2.35
C TYR A 120 -8.43 -8.54 1.07
N TRP A 121 -7.50 -9.44 0.76
CA TRP A 121 -7.68 -10.42 -0.30
C TRP A 121 -8.06 -11.75 0.34
N ASP A 122 -9.28 -12.21 0.08
CA ASP A 122 -9.67 -13.58 0.40
C ASP A 122 -9.09 -14.52 -0.65
N TRP A 123 -7.89 -15.02 -0.38
CA TRP A 123 -7.17 -15.96 -1.24
C TRP A 123 -7.72 -17.39 -1.13
N ALA A 124 -8.52 -17.69 -0.10
CA ALA A 124 -9.10 -19.00 0.16
C ALA A 124 -10.54 -19.13 -0.35
N VAL A 125 -11.09 -18.06 -0.94
CA VAL A 125 -12.44 -18.07 -1.52
C VAL A 125 -12.55 -19.11 -2.63
N THR A 126 -13.68 -19.82 -2.67
CA THR A 126 -14.04 -20.65 -3.81
C THR A 126 -14.54 -19.74 -4.93
N PRO A 127 -13.85 -19.62 -6.07
CA PRO A 127 -14.32 -18.80 -7.19
C PRO A 127 -15.53 -19.45 -7.87
N ASP A 128 -16.36 -18.61 -8.50
CA ASP A 128 -17.44 -19.09 -9.38
C ASP A 128 -16.87 -19.92 -10.55
N PRO A 129 -17.66 -20.83 -11.16
CA PRO A 129 -17.19 -21.64 -12.28
C PRO A 129 -16.63 -20.79 -13.42
N GLY A 130 -15.35 -20.99 -13.75
CA GLY A 130 -14.65 -20.25 -14.80
C GLY A 130 -13.92 -18.98 -14.32
N GLU A 131 -14.03 -18.62 -13.05
CA GLU A 131 -13.30 -17.51 -12.44
C GLU A 131 -12.07 -17.98 -11.65
N SER A 132 -11.27 -17.02 -11.16
CA SER A 132 -10.08 -17.27 -10.35
C SER A 132 -10.15 -16.55 -8.99
N ALA A 133 -9.65 -17.21 -7.95
CA ALA A 133 -9.36 -16.57 -6.67
C ALA A 133 -8.23 -15.52 -6.78
N TYR A 134 -7.51 -15.48 -7.90
CA TYR A 134 -6.53 -14.44 -8.21
C TYR A 134 -7.19 -13.18 -8.78
N ILE A 135 -6.65 -12.00 -8.47
CA ILE A 135 -7.18 -10.71 -8.89
C ILE A 135 -6.46 -10.23 -10.16
N PRO A 136 -7.14 -10.06 -11.30
CA PRO A 136 -6.49 -9.71 -12.57
C PRO A 136 -5.65 -8.45 -12.52
N GLU A 137 -6.04 -7.46 -11.71
CA GLU A 137 -5.30 -6.21 -11.54
C GLU A 137 -3.87 -6.43 -11.04
N PHE A 138 -3.58 -7.50 -10.28
CA PHE A 138 -2.23 -7.76 -9.75
C PHE A 138 -1.20 -8.12 -10.83
N ARG A 139 -1.62 -8.39 -12.08
CA ARG A 139 -0.71 -8.70 -13.21
C ARG A 139 -0.62 -7.59 -14.25
N ARG A 140 -1.34 -6.48 -14.06
CA ARG A 140 -1.35 -5.37 -15.01
C ARG A 140 -0.29 -4.36 -14.61
N GLU A 141 0.61 -4.02 -15.51
CA GLU A 141 1.65 -2.99 -15.25
C GLU A 141 1.05 -1.58 -15.09
N ALA A 142 -0.13 -1.33 -15.70
CA ALA A 142 -0.80 -0.04 -15.65
C ALA A 142 -2.32 -0.18 -15.45
N LEU A 143 -2.92 0.84 -14.83
CA LEU A 143 -4.37 0.98 -14.63
C LEU A 143 -4.87 2.35 -15.10
N SER A 144 -6.05 2.37 -15.72
CA SER A 144 -6.81 3.60 -15.95
C SER A 144 -7.56 3.93 -14.67
N VAL A 145 -7.38 5.15 -14.16
CA VAL A 145 -7.95 5.61 -12.90
C VAL A 145 -8.47 7.02 -13.08
N TYR A 146 -9.69 7.27 -12.63
CA TYR A 146 -10.25 8.61 -12.60
C TYR A 146 -9.87 9.32 -11.30
N GLY A 147 -9.44 10.57 -11.37
CA GLY A 147 -9.07 11.37 -10.21
C GLY A 147 -9.37 12.86 -10.35
N PRO A 148 -8.82 13.70 -9.47
CA PRO A 148 -9.04 15.15 -9.48
C PRO A 148 -8.66 15.87 -10.80
N ASN A 149 -7.79 15.26 -11.60
CA ASN A 149 -7.35 15.76 -12.90
C ASN A 149 -8.02 15.03 -14.09
N GLY A 150 -9.10 14.27 -13.85
CA GLY A 150 -9.77 13.44 -14.84
C GLY A 150 -9.19 12.04 -14.94
N GLU A 151 -9.47 11.37 -16.06
CA GLU A 151 -8.99 10.03 -16.36
C GLU A 151 -7.47 10.05 -16.66
N GLN A 152 -6.72 9.14 -16.05
CA GLN A 152 -5.28 9.01 -16.24
C GLN A 152 -4.87 7.54 -16.27
N LEU A 153 -3.90 7.23 -17.13
CA LEU A 153 -3.20 5.94 -17.12
C LEU A 153 -1.98 6.07 -16.20
N ILE A 154 -1.93 5.28 -15.14
CA ILE A 154 -0.82 5.28 -14.19
C ILE A 154 -0.15 3.91 -14.13
N ALA A 155 1.12 3.89 -13.72
CA ALA A 155 1.76 2.65 -13.27
C ALA A 155 0.95 2.06 -12.12
N ASN A 156 0.68 0.76 -12.19
CA ASN A 156 -0.21 0.10 -11.24
C ASN A 156 0.51 -0.14 -9.90
N PRO A 157 0.11 0.55 -8.82
CA PRO A 157 0.79 0.41 -7.54
C PRO A 157 0.50 -0.93 -6.84
N LEU A 158 -0.40 -1.76 -7.39
CA LEU A 158 -0.65 -3.14 -6.95
C LEU A 158 0.26 -4.18 -7.65
N PHE A 159 0.95 -3.77 -8.72
CA PHE A 159 1.80 -4.67 -9.52
C PHE A 159 3.21 -4.73 -8.96
N SER A 160 3.85 -3.57 -8.76
CA SER A 160 5.20 -3.47 -8.21
C SER A 160 5.43 -2.13 -7.52
N TYR A 161 6.47 -2.08 -6.70
CA TYR A 161 7.07 -0.85 -6.20
C TYR A 161 8.41 -0.62 -6.91
N GLN A 162 8.67 0.61 -7.35
CA GLN A 162 9.93 0.98 -7.96
C GLN A 162 10.76 1.81 -6.97
N PHE A 163 11.93 1.29 -6.59
CA PHE A 163 12.88 1.98 -5.73
C PHE A 163 13.44 3.24 -6.40
N ARG A 164 13.56 4.32 -5.62
CA ARG A 164 13.97 5.64 -6.11
C ARG A 164 14.82 6.36 -5.06
N PRO A 165 16.15 6.11 -5.01
CA PRO A 165 16.90 5.08 -5.76
C PRO A 165 16.79 3.70 -5.11
N LEU A 166 17.20 2.67 -5.87
CA LEU A 166 17.56 1.37 -5.28
C LEU A 166 18.93 1.51 -4.61
N ASP A 167 19.02 1.18 -3.33
CA ASP A 167 20.28 1.14 -2.61
C ASP A 167 20.96 -0.23 -2.83
N PRO A 168 22.08 -0.29 -3.57
CA PRO A 168 22.75 -1.55 -3.87
C PRO A 168 23.52 -2.12 -2.68
N GLU A 169 23.84 -1.32 -1.65
CA GLU A 169 24.49 -1.82 -0.43
C GLU A 169 23.47 -2.57 0.44
N VAL A 170 22.26 -2.03 0.49
CA VAL A 170 21.12 -2.62 1.22
C VAL A 170 20.55 -3.85 0.49
N PHE A 171 20.35 -3.75 -0.83
CA PHE A 171 19.70 -4.77 -1.65
C PHE A 171 20.66 -5.56 -2.54
N GLY A 172 21.96 -5.54 -2.24
CA GLY A 172 23.03 -6.17 -3.03
C GLY A 172 23.05 -7.70 -3.07
N TRP A 173 22.09 -8.37 -2.42
CA TRP A 173 22.08 -9.82 -2.23
C TRP A 173 21.16 -10.51 -3.24
N GLY A 174 21.68 -11.52 -3.95
CA GLY A 174 20.92 -12.29 -4.92
C GLY A 174 20.40 -11.42 -6.09
N ASP A 175 19.24 -11.82 -6.64
CA ASP A 175 18.63 -11.15 -7.80
C ASP A 175 18.02 -9.78 -7.47
N VAL A 176 17.93 -9.41 -6.19
CA VAL A 176 17.33 -8.15 -5.71
C VAL A 176 18.15 -6.92 -6.13
N SER A 177 19.44 -7.12 -6.36
CA SER A 177 20.38 -6.08 -6.82
C SER A 177 20.06 -5.54 -8.23
N ASN A 178 19.27 -6.27 -9.02
CA ASN A 178 18.91 -5.90 -10.40
C ASN A 178 17.51 -5.25 -10.52
N TRP A 179 16.79 -5.02 -9.41
CA TRP A 179 15.40 -4.52 -9.43
C TRP A 179 15.23 -3.05 -9.88
N GLY A 180 16.32 -2.39 -10.28
CA GLY A 180 16.31 -1.05 -10.90
C GLY A 180 16.59 -1.04 -12.41
N VAL A 181 16.72 -2.22 -13.04
CA VAL A 181 17.12 -2.36 -14.46
C VAL A 181 15.97 -2.98 -15.27
N SER A 182 14.95 -2.18 -15.58
CA SER A 182 13.95 -2.50 -16.63
C SER A 182 13.38 -1.24 -17.24
#